data_AF-Q82RN5-F1
#
_entry.id   AF-Q82RN5-F1
#
_cell.length_a   1.000
_cell.length_b   1.000
_cell.length_c   1.000
_cell.angle_alpha   90.00
_cell.angle_beta   90.00
_cell.angle_gamma   90.00
#
_symmetry.space_group_name_H-M   'P 1'
#
loop_
_entity.id
_entity.type
_entity.pdbx_description
1 polymer ?
#
loop_
_entity_poly.entity_id
_entity_poly.type
_entity_poly.pdbx_seq_one_letter_code
_entity_poly.pdbx_strand_id
1 'polypeptide(L)'
;MGFLSPGGPRVLGTVEAVRRQPATLEGFVRRYPTAGDHAGLDGLDGDEGGLPALLVVDGRRARSDRPPGQAHGLFGRFLALRTDLGLLAEEYDHVTGWQLGNFPQAYSHIGVIGSALLLQQLGSGAPAAEAEVLLAADV
;
A
#
# COMPACT_ATOMS: atom_id res chain seq x y z
N MET A 1 -7.51 10.41 12.71
CA MET A 1 -6.72 10.91 13.87
C MET A 1 -5.23 10.66 13.63
N GLY A 2 -4.39 11.70 13.72
CA GLY A 2 -2.95 11.65 13.44
C GLY A 2 -2.08 11.49 14.69
N PHE A 3 -1.90 10.25 15.15
CA PHE A 3 -1.11 9.94 16.36
C PHE A 3 0.39 10.26 16.23
N LEU A 4 0.95 10.14 15.02
CA LEU A 4 2.35 10.47 14.72
C LEU A 4 2.43 11.41 13.51
N SER A 5 3.37 12.35 13.52
CA SER A 5 3.68 13.17 12.36
C SER A 5 4.12 12.26 11.20
N PRO A 6 3.49 12.33 10.01
CA PRO A 6 3.83 11.48 8.86
C PRO A 6 5.29 11.61 8.41
N GLY A 7 5.91 12.78 8.61
CA GLY A 7 7.32 13.05 8.31
C GLY A 7 8.26 12.79 9.50
N GLY A 8 7.75 12.34 10.64
CA GLY A 8 8.53 12.11 11.84
C GLY A 8 9.49 10.93 11.68
N PRO A 9 10.64 10.93 12.39
CA PRO A 9 11.66 9.89 12.28
C PRO A 9 11.14 8.49 12.63
N ARG A 10 10.14 8.38 13.50
CA ARG A 10 9.49 7.10 13.84
C ARG A 10 8.69 6.53 12.66
N VAL A 11 7.84 7.33 12.03
CA VAL A 11 7.04 6.89 10.88
C VAL A 11 7.95 6.51 9.71
N LEU A 12 8.92 7.37 9.41
CA LEU A 12 9.92 7.11 8.37
C LEU A 12 10.74 5.86 8.65
N GLY A 13 11.18 5.66 9.89
CA GLY A 13 11.91 4.46 10.30
C GLY A 13 11.09 3.18 10.11
N THR A 14 9.80 3.22 10.48
CA THR A 14 8.88 2.08 10.29
C THR A 14 8.68 1.76 8.82
N VAL A 15 8.45 2.77 7.96
CA VAL A 15 8.28 2.56 6.52
C VAL A 15 9.53 1.92 5.90
N GLU A 16 10.72 2.40 6.26
CA GLU A 16 11.98 1.82 5.79
C GLU A 16 12.21 0.40 6.34
N ALA A 17 11.79 0.11 7.56
CA ALA A 17 11.87 -1.23 8.13
C ALA A 17 10.96 -2.21 7.38
N VAL A 18 9.70 -1.85 7.12
CA VAL A 18 8.75 -2.67 6.34
C VAL A 18 9.27 -2.93 4.94
N ARG A 19 9.79 -1.90 4.25
CA ARG A 19 10.37 -2.04 2.89
C ARG A 19 11.53 -3.02 2.79
N ARG A 20 12.30 -3.20 3.87
CA ARG A 20 13.43 -4.14 3.90
C ARG A 20 12.99 -5.57 4.16
N GLN A 21 11.75 -5.80 4.57
CA GLN A 21 11.28 -7.15 4.82
C GLN A 21 11.22 -7.93 3.51
N PRO A 22 11.60 -9.23 3.52
CA PRO A 22 11.46 -10.11 2.36
C PRO A 22 10.02 -10.22 1.85
N ALA A 23 9.05 -9.91 2.73
CA ALA A 23 7.63 -9.78 2.42
C ALA A 23 7.27 -8.59 1.53
N THR A 24 8.24 -7.75 1.15
CA THR A 24 8.08 -6.66 0.19
C THR A 24 8.67 -7.04 -1.18
N LEU A 25 7.95 -7.84 -1.96
CA LEU A 25 8.33 -8.17 -3.33
C LEU A 25 7.62 -7.24 -4.30
N GLU A 26 8.39 -6.59 -5.18
CA GLU A 26 7.92 -5.78 -6.33
C GLU A 26 6.94 -4.62 -6.07
N GLY A 27 6.69 -4.27 -4.81
CA GLY A 27 5.75 -3.21 -4.40
C GLY A 27 4.49 -3.71 -3.69
N PHE A 28 4.42 -5.01 -3.39
CA PHE A 28 3.42 -5.61 -2.51
C PHE A 28 4.00 -5.81 -1.13
N VAL A 29 3.18 -5.72 -0.09
CA VAL A 29 3.58 -5.93 1.31
C VAL A 29 2.61 -6.94 1.92
N ARG A 30 3.12 -8.00 2.54
CA ARG A 30 2.28 -8.92 3.35
C ARG A 30 1.93 -8.30 4.70
N ARG A 31 0.85 -8.77 5.32
CA ARG A 31 0.47 -8.29 6.66
C ARG A 31 1.48 -8.73 7.72
N TYR A 32 1.99 -9.96 7.58
CA TYR A 32 3.00 -10.54 8.46
C TYR A 32 3.90 -11.54 7.71
N PRO A 33 5.02 -11.97 8.31
CA PRO A 33 5.78 -13.10 7.80
C PRO A 33 4.93 -14.37 7.85
N THR A 34 4.94 -15.12 6.75
CA THR A 34 4.33 -16.44 6.61
C THR A 34 5.36 -17.57 6.67
N ALA A 35 6.65 -17.22 6.81
CA ALA A 35 7.77 -18.15 6.94
C ALA A 35 8.81 -17.64 7.95
N GLY A 36 9.57 -18.58 8.53
CA GLY A 36 10.60 -18.31 9.55
C GLY A 36 10.07 -18.30 10.99
N ASP A 37 10.89 -17.84 11.93
CA ASP A 37 10.64 -17.92 13.39
C ASP A 37 9.43 -17.10 13.88
N HIS A 38 8.86 -16.27 13.01
CA HIS A 38 7.69 -15.41 13.28
C HIS A 38 6.53 -15.67 12.32
N ALA A 39 6.46 -16.86 11.71
CA ALA A 39 5.37 -17.26 10.84
C ALA A 39 4.06 -17.53 11.60
N GLY A 40 2.92 -17.43 10.90
CA GLY A 40 1.61 -17.90 11.39
C GLY A 40 1.04 -17.08 12.55
N LEU A 41 1.21 -15.75 12.52
CA LEU A 41 0.71 -14.85 13.58
C LEU A 41 -0.83 -14.81 13.68
N ASP A 42 -1.52 -15.29 12.66
CA ASP A 42 -2.98 -15.41 12.55
C ASP A 42 -3.52 -16.80 12.93
N GLY A 43 -2.63 -17.78 13.14
CA GLY A 43 -3.01 -19.16 13.42
C GLY A 43 -3.55 -19.93 12.21
N LEU A 44 -3.32 -19.44 10.98
CA LEU A 44 -3.67 -20.14 9.74
C LEU A 44 -2.45 -20.83 9.12
N ASP A 45 -2.69 -21.97 8.48
CA ASP A 45 -1.68 -22.67 7.68
C ASP A 45 -1.63 -22.09 6.27
N GLY A 46 -0.43 -21.94 5.70
CA GLY A 46 -0.23 -21.54 4.31
C GLY A 46 0.51 -20.22 4.15
N ASP A 47 0.47 -19.69 2.93
CA ASP A 47 1.06 -18.39 2.58
C ASP A 47 -0.05 -17.34 2.35
N GLU A 48 0.32 -16.08 2.40
CA GLU A 48 -0.58 -14.93 2.25
C GLU A 48 -0.24 -14.17 0.97
N GLY A 49 -1.27 -13.69 0.27
CA GLY A 49 -1.05 -12.80 -0.85
C GLY A 49 -0.48 -11.46 -0.40
N GLY A 50 0.23 -10.79 -1.30
CA GLY A 50 0.68 -9.43 -1.03
C GLY A 50 -0.51 -8.48 -1.05
N LEU A 51 -0.63 -7.63 -0.03
CA LEU A 51 -1.48 -6.46 -0.13
C LEU A 51 -0.78 -5.42 -1.00
N PRO A 52 -1.52 -4.67 -1.81
CA PRO A 52 -0.99 -3.48 -2.47
C PRO A 52 -0.44 -2.57 -1.38
N ALA A 53 0.85 -2.27 -1.43
CA ALA A 53 1.52 -1.45 -0.42
C ALA A 53 1.12 0.02 -0.61
N LEU A 54 -0.13 0.37 -0.33
CA LEU A 54 -0.66 1.73 -0.33
C LEU A 54 0.09 2.62 0.68
N LEU A 55 0.65 2.00 1.72
CA LEU A 55 1.67 2.57 2.62
C LEU A 55 2.88 3.20 1.91
N VAL A 56 3.24 2.72 0.71
CA VAL A 56 4.40 3.23 -0.06
C VAL A 56 4.09 4.55 -0.76
N VAL A 57 2.81 4.83 -1.02
CA VAL A 57 2.36 6.13 -1.58
C VAL A 57 2.46 7.20 -0.48
N ASP A 58 2.04 6.90 0.76
CA ASP A 58 2.20 7.80 1.91
C ASP A 58 3.67 8.07 2.28
N GLY A 59 4.54 7.07 2.18
CA GLY A 59 5.98 7.24 2.42
C GLY A 59 6.66 8.23 1.46
N ARG A 60 6.04 8.55 0.32
CA ARG A 60 6.58 9.55 -0.63
C ARG A 60 6.32 10.99 -0.21
N ARG A 61 5.31 11.25 0.62
CA ARG A 61 5.10 12.59 1.22
C ARG A 61 6.26 12.97 2.15
N ALA A 62 6.91 11.98 2.76
CA ALA A 62 7.87 12.21 3.83
C ALA A 62 9.33 12.42 3.35
N ARG A 63 9.60 12.28 2.04
CA ARG A 63 10.91 12.52 1.44
C ARG A 63 10.76 13.27 0.12
N SER A 64 10.83 14.60 0.20
CA SER A 64 10.90 15.54 -0.94
C SER A 64 12.07 15.27 -1.91
N ASP A 65 12.90 14.29 -1.61
CA ASP A 65 14.17 13.91 -2.24
C ASP A 65 14.08 12.73 -3.22
N ARG A 66 12.87 12.21 -3.53
CA ARG A 66 12.69 11.12 -4.52
C ARG A 66 11.88 11.55 -5.75
N PRO A 67 12.28 11.13 -6.98
CA PRO A 67 11.61 11.55 -8.20
C PRO A 67 10.18 10.98 -8.31
N PRO A 68 9.21 11.78 -8.81
CA PRO A 68 7.80 11.38 -8.96
C PRO A 68 7.58 10.11 -9.81
N GLY A 69 8.49 9.81 -10.74
CA GLY A 69 8.33 8.72 -11.72
C GLY A 69 8.20 7.33 -11.08
N GLN A 70 8.91 7.07 -9.98
CA GLN A 70 8.83 5.77 -9.32
C GLN A 70 7.47 5.55 -8.63
N ALA A 71 6.76 6.63 -8.27
CA ALA A 71 5.43 6.58 -7.64
C ALA A 71 4.38 6.15 -8.64
N HIS A 72 4.42 6.81 -9.80
CA HIS A 72 3.57 6.54 -10.94
C HIS A 72 3.82 5.12 -11.47
N GLY A 73 5.06 4.66 -11.51
CA GLY A 73 5.39 3.29 -11.91
C GLY A 73 4.79 2.22 -10.99
N LEU A 74 4.83 2.43 -9.67
CA LEU A 74 4.17 1.53 -8.70
C LEU A 74 2.66 1.54 -8.84
N PHE A 75 2.06 2.73 -8.93
CA PHE A 75 0.62 2.89 -9.11
C PHE A 75 0.12 2.25 -10.41
N GLY A 76 0.87 2.42 -11.51
CA GLY A 76 0.58 1.78 -12.80
C GLY A 76 0.60 0.25 -12.72
N ARG A 77 1.55 -0.34 -12.00
CA ARG A 77 1.57 -1.80 -11.77
C ARG A 77 0.34 -2.28 -11.02
N PHE A 78 -0.09 -1.53 -10.01
CA PHE A 78 -1.30 -1.89 -9.26
C PHE A 78 -2.57 -1.81 -10.12
N LEU A 79 -2.68 -0.77 -10.95
CA LEU A 79 -3.79 -0.63 -11.89
C LEU A 79 -3.82 -1.75 -12.96
N ALA A 80 -2.69 -2.40 -13.24
CA ALA A 80 -2.62 -3.52 -14.18
C ALA A 80 -3.16 -4.83 -13.61
N LEU A 81 -3.34 -4.95 -12.29
CA LEU A 81 -3.87 -6.16 -11.63
C LEU A 81 -5.40 -6.25 -11.68
N ARG A 82 -6.06 -5.12 -11.99
CA ARG A 82 -7.51 -5.05 -12.06
C ARG A 82 -8.04 -6.01 -13.12
N THR A 83 -9.24 -6.51 -12.88
CA THR A 83 -10.00 -7.16 -13.94
C THR A 83 -10.33 -6.17 -15.06
N ASP A 84 -10.84 -6.70 -16.17
CA ASP A 84 -11.42 -5.93 -17.27
C ASP A 84 -12.55 -4.98 -16.83
N LEU A 85 -13.29 -5.35 -15.79
CA LEU A 85 -14.29 -4.50 -15.12
C LEU A 85 -13.68 -3.46 -14.15
N GLY A 86 -12.36 -3.45 -13.98
CA GLY A 86 -11.67 -2.54 -13.09
C GLY A 86 -11.64 -2.98 -11.62
N LEU A 87 -11.97 -4.25 -11.32
CA LEU A 87 -12.15 -4.73 -9.96
C LEU A 87 -10.87 -5.35 -9.36
N LEU A 88 -10.71 -5.16 -8.05
CA LEU A 88 -9.62 -5.72 -7.23
C LEU A 88 -10.14 -6.57 -6.08
N ALA A 89 -9.41 -7.61 -5.73
CA ALA A 89 -9.58 -8.39 -4.52
C ALA A 89 -8.78 -7.77 -3.36
N GLU A 90 -8.87 -8.42 -2.21
CA GLU A 90 -8.11 -8.07 -1.01
C GLU A 90 -6.61 -8.24 -1.23
N GLU A 91 -6.22 -9.37 -1.79
CA GLU A 91 -4.82 -9.79 -1.89
C GLU A 91 -4.45 -10.14 -3.34
N TYR A 92 -3.15 -10.11 -3.62
CA TYR A 92 -2.59 -10.57 -4.90
C TYR A 92 -1.43 -11.52 -4.65
N ASP A 93 -1.52 -12.73 -5.18
CA ASP A 93 -0.41 -13.66 -5.20
C ASP A 93 0.47 -13.42 -6.41
N HIS A 94 1.69 -12.96 -6.16
CA HIS A 94 2.68 -12.66 -7.18
C HIS A 94 3.32 -13.90 -7.82
N VAL A 95 3.22 -15.07 -7.18
CA VAL A 95 3.73 -16.33 -7.72
C VAL A 95 2.75 -16.92 -8.72
N THR A 96 1.47 -17.01 -8.36
CA THR A 96 0.43 -17.57 -9.24
C THR A 96 -0.21 -16.54 -10.17
N GLY A 97 -0.10 -15.25 -9.84
CA GLY A 97 -0.76 -14.16 -10.55
C GLY A 97 -2.24 -14.03 -10.24
N TRP A 98 -2.71 -14.62 -9.14
CA TRP A 98 -4.13 -14.66 -8.80
C TRP A 98 -4.53 -13.56 -7.82
N GLN A 99 -5.75 -13.07 -8.00
CA GLN A 99 -6.42 -12.24 -7.01
C GLN A 99 -7.02 -13.16 -5.93
N LEU A 100 -6.73 -12.87 -4.66
CA LEU A 100 -7.06 -13.71 -3.52
C LEU A 100 -7.94 -12.96 -2.50
N GLY A 101 -8.64 -13.73 -1.66
CA GLY A 101 -9.48 -13.21 -0.59
C GLY A 101 -10.78 -12.59 -1.09
N ASN A 102 -11.27 -11.57 -0.38
CA ASN A 102 -12.54 -10.93 -0.69
C ASN A 102 -12.52 -10.27 -2.08
N PHE A 103 -13.55 -10.51 -2.89
CA PHE A 103 -13.67 -9.93 -4.22
C PHE A 103 -15.13 -9.55 -4.57
N PRO A 104 -15.40 -8.30 -5.03
CA PRO A 104 -14.47 -7.15 -5.06
C PRO A 104 -14.24 -6.58 -3.65
N GLN A 105 -13.01 -6.19 -3.33
CA GLN A 105 -12.67 -5.63 -2.02
C GLN A 105 -12.75 -4.10 -2.02
N ALA A 106 -13.70 -3.53 -1.26
CA ALA A 106 -13.90 -2.08 -1.20
C ALA A 106 -12.64 -1.33 -0.74
N TYR A 107 -11.92 -1.86 0.26
CA TYR A 107 -10.71 -1.22 0.78
C TYR A 107 -9.57 -1.12 -0.26
N SER A 108 -9.42 -2.11 -1.13
CA SER A 108 -8.44 -2.06 -2.23
C SER A 108 -8.74 -0.90 -3.18
N HIS A 109 -10.03 -0.68 -3.49
CA HIS A 109 -10.46 0.43 -4.35
C HIS A 109 -10.32 1.79 -3.67
N ILE A 110 -10.66 1.89 -2.38
CA ILE A 110 -10.40 3.08 -1.56
C ILE A 110 -8.92 3.45 -1.61
N GLY A 111 -8.03 2.45 -1.50
CA GLY A 111 -6.60 2.62 -1.66
C GLY A 111 -6.19 3.22 -3.00
N VAL A 112 -6.72 2.70 -4.11
CA VAL A 112 -6.49 3.23 -5.46
C VAL A 112 -6.85 4.72 -5.52
N ILE A 113 -8.04 5.07 -5.02
CA ILE A 113 -8.56 6.45 -5.05
C ILE A 113 -7.64 7.37 -4.22
N GLY A 114 -7.32 6.99 -2.99
CA GLY A 114 -6.43 7.78 -2.12
C GLY A 114 -5.06 7.99 -2.75
N SER A 115 -4.51 6.96 -3.40
CA SER A 115 -3.22 7.05 -4.09
C SER A 115 -3.26 7.97 -5.30
N ALA A 116 -4.32 7.91 -6.09
CA ALA A 116 -4.50 8.77 -7.26
C ALA A 116 -4.56 10.25 -6.85
N LEU A 117 -5.32 10.56 -5.78
CA LEU A 117 -5.42 11.91 -5.22
C LEU A 117 -4.06 12.41 -4.73
N LEU A 118 -3.30 11.57 -4.02
CA LEU A 118 -1.98 11.94 -3.52
C LEU A 118 -0.99 12.20 -4.65
N LEU A 119 -0.97 11.36 -5.69
CA LEU A 119 -0.13 11.55 -6.87
C LEU A 119 -0.47 12.84 -7.63
N GLN A 120 -1.76 13.17 -7.73
CA GLN A 120 -2.23 14.41 -8.34
C GLN A 120 -1.73 15.63 -7.56
N GLN A 121 -1.82 15.62 -6.24
CA GLN A 121 -1.32 16.70 -5.38
C GLN A 121 0.20 16.89 -5.50
N LEU A 122 0.96 15.79 -5.57
CA LEU A 122 2.41 15.84 -5.77
C LEU A 122 2.79 16.44 -7.14
N GLY A 123 1.98 16.23 -8.17
CA GLY A 123 2.20 16.79 -9.50
C GLY A 123 1.83 18.27 -9.63
N SER A 124 0.87 18.76 -8.83
CA SER A 124 0.38 20.15 -8.89
C SER A 124 1.16 21.12 -8.01
N GLY A 125 2.02 20.64 -7.11
CA GLY A 125 2.77 21.47 -6.16
C GLY A 125 1.89 22.14 -5.08
N ALA A 126 0.64 21.73 -4.95
CA ALA A 126 -0.28 22.27 -3.97
C ALA A 126 0.14 21.85 -2.54
N PRO A 127 0.07 22.75 -1.54
CA PRO A 127 0.36 22.39 -0.16
C PRO A 127 -0.62 21.31 0.30
N ALA A 128 -0.11 20.32 1.02
CA ALA A 128 -0.82 19.12 1.43
C ALA A 128 -1.78 19.36 2.62
N ALA A 129 -2.63 20.37 2.50
CA ALA A 129 -3.80 20.57 3.32
C ALA A 129 -5.03 20.02 2.56
N GLU A 130 -5.90 19.33 3.28
CA GLU A 130 -7.20 18.79 2.82
C GLU A 130 -7.19 17.43 2.10
N ALA A 131 -6.44 16.47 2.66
CA ALA A 131 -6.81 15.05 2.54
C ALA A 131 -7.11 14.49 3.93
N GLU A 132 -8.09 15.08 4.63
CA GLU A 132 -8.65 14.50 5.87
C GLU A 132 -9.77 13.50 5.58
N VAL A 133 -9.90 13.02 4.35
CA VAL A 133 -11.07 12.28 3.89
C VAL A 133 -10.63 10.94 3.28
N LEU A 134 -10.54 9.92 4.15
CA LEU A 134 -10.98 8.52 3.95
C LEU A 134 -10.32 7.49 4.90
N LEU A 135 -9.42 7.89 5.80
CA LEU A 135 -8.86 6.99 6.82
C LEU A 135 -9.63 7.02 8.16
N ALA A 136 -10.73 7.77 8.22
CA ALA A 136 -11.68 7.78 9.33
C ALA A 136 -12.96 6.98 8.97
N ALA A 137 -12.80 5.84 8.32
CA ALA A 137 -13.87 4.84 8.34
C ALA A 137 -13.96 4.34 9.79
N ASP A 138 -14.86 4.96 10.55
CA ASP A 138 -15.45 4.37 11.76
C ASP A 138 -15.92 2.95 11.42
N VAL A 139 -15.16 1.97 11.89
CA VAL A 139 -15.60 0.62 12.24
C VAL A 139 -14.82 0.18 13.48
#